data_AF-A0A963Q286-F1
#
_entry.id   AF-A0A963Q286-F1
#
_cell.length_a   1.000
_cell.length_b   1.000
_cell.length_c   1.000
_cell.angle_alpha   90.00
_cell.angle_beta   90.00
_cell.angle_gamma   90.00
#
_symmetry.space_group_name_H-M   'P 1'
#
loop_
_entity.id
_entity.type
_entity.pdbx_description
1 polymer ?
#
loop_
_entity_poly.entity_id
_entity_poly.type
_entity_poly.pdbx_seq_one_letter_code
_entity_poly.pdbx_strand_id
1 'polypeptide(L)'
;SMTRLLDRLEKKGLVRRERCETDRRVVRISLTPEGQTVAERVPEVLCAVYNRALQGFTADEWAQLRSLLLRLAERAEAMAQEPGAPA
;
A
#
# COMPACT_ATOMS: atom_id res chain seq x y z
N SER A 1 -11.56 -6.66 4.49
CA SER A 1 -12.01 -6.01 3.24
C SER A 1 -11.57 -4.56 3.23
N MET A 2 -11.32 -4.00 2.04
CA MET A 2 -10.91 -2.61 1.83
C MET A 2 -11.82 -1.61 2.56
N THR A 3 -13.13 -1.85 2.51
CA THR A 3 -14.16 -1.01 3.18
C THR A 3 -13.89 -0.84 4.67
N ARG A 4 -13.63 -1.93 5.41
CA ARG A 4 -13.38 -1.85 6.87
C ARG A 4 -12.12 -1.08 7.23
N LEU A 5 -11.09 -1.14 6.38
CA LEU A 5 -9.86 -0.36 6.59
C LEU A 5 -10.17 1.13 6.41
N LEU A 6 -10.82 1.46 5.31
CA LEU A 6 -11.23 2.83 5.02
C LEU A 6 -12.14 3.39 6.10
N ASP A 7 -13.06 2.58 6.67
CA ASP A 7 -14.01 3.06 7.69
C ASP A 7 -13.26 3.48 8.96
N ARG A 8 -12.17 2.79 9.29
CA ARG A 8 -11.32 3.16 10.42
C ARG A 8 -10.50 4.41 10.14
N LEU A 9 -9.99 4.57 8.92
CA LEU A 9 -9.22 5.75 8.54
C LEU A 9 -10.10 7.00 8.52
N GLU A 10 -11.35 6.87 8.06
CA GLU A 10 -12.34 7.94 8.04
C GLU A 10 -12.81 8.31 9.45
N LYS A 11 -13.07 7.32 10.33
CA LYS A 11 -13.36 7.56 11.76
C LYS A 11 -12.21 8.26 12.50
N LYS A 12 -10.97 8.10 12.04
CA LYS A 12 -9.80 8.80 12.57
C LYS A 12 -9.59 10.19 11.95
N GLY A 13 -10.44 10.60 11.00
CA GLY A 13 -10.32 11.88 10.31
C GLY A 13 -9.14 11.97 9.36
N LEU A 14 -8.55 10.84 8.95
CA LEU A 14 -7.35 10.80 8.10
C LEU A 14 -7.68 10.71 6.60
N VAL A 15 -8.87 10.21 6.26
CA VAL A 15 -9.36 10.16 4.88
C VAL A 15 -10.79 10.66 4.85
N ARG A 16 -11.17 11.24 3.71
CA ARG A 16 -12.56 11.58 3.39
C ARG A 16 -13.02 10.79 2.17
N ARG A 17 -14.32 10.49 2.14
CA ARG A 17 -14.98 9.85 1.01
C ARG A 17 -16.02 10.77 0.42
N GLU A 18 -15.93 10.96 -0.88
CA GLU A 18 -16.91 11.72 -1.66
C GLU A 18 -17.46 10.80 -2.75
N ARG A 19 -18.78 10.65 -2.79
CA ARG A 19 -19.43 9.95 -3.90
C ARG A 19 -19.33 10.83 -5.13
N CYS A 20 -18.94 10.24 -6.25
CA CYS A 20 -18.93 10.96 -7.52
C CYS A 20 -20.37 11.35 -7.90
N GLU A 21 -20.56 12.62 -8.26
CA GLU A 21 -21.87 13.13 -8.68
C GLU A 21 -22.30 12.54 -10.03
N THR A 22 -21.32 12.20 -10.89
CA THR A 22 -21.53 11.72 -12.26
C THR A 22 -21.71 10.20 -12.35
N ASP A 23 -21.10 9.43 -11.45
CA ASP A 23 -21.33 7.97 -11.33
C ASP A 23 -21.39 7.58 -9.86
N ARG A 24 -22.59 7.26 -9.37
CA ARG A 24 -22.84 6.91 -7.96
C ARG A 24 -22.18 5.60 -7.51
N ARG A 25 -21.63 4.81 -8.44
CA ARG A 25 -20.84 3.61 -8.13
C ARG A 25 -19.40 3.95 -7.78
N VAL A 26 -18.95 5.17 -8.08
CA VAL A 26 -17.59 5.63 -7.81
C VAL A 26 -17.55 6.38 -6.47
N VAL A 27 -16.67 5.92 -5.58
CA VAL A 27 -16.34 6.61 -4.33
C VAL A 27 -14.92 7.12 -4.45
N ARG A 28 -14.73 8.44 -4.45
CA ARG A 28 -13.42 9.06 -4.42
C ARG A 28 -12.93 9.12 -2.99
N ILE A 29 -11.71 8.65 -2.76
CA ILE A 29 -11.06 8.64 -1.47
C ILE A 29 -9.88 9.60 -1.55
N SER A 30 -9.77 10.51 -0.60
CA SER A 30 -8.63 11.43 -0.50
C SER A 30 -8.18 11.59 0.95
N LEU A 31 -6.90 11.91 1.13
CA LEU A 31 -6.38 12.30 2.45
C LEU A 31 -6.99 13.64 2.86
N THR A 32 -7.24 13.78 4.15
CA THR A 32 -7.48 15.07 4.80
C THR A 32 -6.14 15.78 5.04
N PRO A 33 -6.12 17.07 5.40
CA PRO A 33 -4.88 17.73 5.82
C PRO A 33 -4.16 16.98 6.94
N GLU A 34 -4.90 16.49 7.94
CA GLU A 34 -4.36 15.68 9.04
C GLU A 34 -3.84 14.33 8.54
N GLY A 35 -4.56 13.72 7.60
CA GLY A 35 -4.13 12.51 6.91
C GLY A 35 -2.82 12.69 6.15
N GLN A 36 -2.64 13.83 5.50
CA GLN A 36 -1.43 14.18 4.78
C GLN A 36 -0.24 14.30 5.73
N THR A 37 -0.38 15.04 6.83
CA THR A 37 0.66 15.19 7.85
C THR A 37 1.04 13.84 8.49
N VAL A 38 0.06 12.96 8.72
CA VAL A 38 0.37 11.61 9.22
C VAL A 38 1.09 10.78 8.15
N ALA A 39 0.64 10.85 6.89
CA ALA A 39 1.25 10.13 5.79
C ALA A 39 2.72 10.54 5.55
N GLU A 40 3.05 11.82 5.74
CA GLU A 40 4.43 12.32 5.64
C GLU A 40 5.39 11.68 6.64
N ARG A 41 4.89 11.22 7.80
CA ARG A 41 5.69 10.56 8.83
C ARG A 41 5.85 9.06 8.61
N VAL A 42 5.02 8.47 7.74
CA VAL A 42 5.03 7.02 7.47
C VAL A 42 6.35 6.56 6.85
N PRO A 43 6.92 7.24 5.83
CA PRO A 43 8.21 6.85 5.26
C PRO A 43 9.32 6.71 6.29
N GLU A 44 9.47 7.67 7.22
CA GLU A 44 10.51 7.64 8.23
C GLU A 44 10.37 6.42 9.17
N VAL A 45 9.16 6.18 9.67
CA VAL A 45 8.88 5.05 10.56
C VAL A 45 9.11 3.72 9.85
N LEU A 46 8.63 3.59 8.61
CA LEU A 46 8.81 2.38 7.82
C LEU A 46 10.28 2.14 7.48
N CYS A 47 11.02 3.18 7.08
CA CYS A 47 12.46 3.09 6.83
C CYS A 47 13.20 2.62 8.06
N ALA A 48 12.88 3.13 9.25
CA ALA A 48 13.52 2.68 10.49
C ALA A 48 13.25 1.19 10.77
N VAL A 49 12.02 0.73 10.57
CA VAL A 49 11.65 -0.69 10.75
C VAL A 49 12.36 -1.58 9.72
N TYR A 50 12.34 -1.21 8.44
CA TYR A 50 12.97 -1.99 7.38
C TYR A 50 14.49 -2.01 7.50
N ASN A 51 15.14 -0.88 7.81
CA ASN A 51 16.57 -0.84 8.06
C ASN A 51 16.96 -1.74 9.21
N ARG A 52 16.13 -1.84 10.26
CA ARG A 52 16.35 -2.79 11.35
C ARG A 52 16.17 -4.24 10.93
N ALA A 53 15.14 -4.54 10.15
CA ALA A 53 14.89 -5.88 9.63
C ALA A 53 16.00 -6.36 8.67
N LEU A 54 16.65 -5.43 7.98
CA LEU A 54 17.72 -5.68 7.02
C LEU A 54 19.13 -5.56 7.64
N GLN A 55 19.23 -5.41 8.96
CA GLN A 55 20.54 -5.41 9.62
C GLN A 55 21.28 -6.72 9.33
N GLY A 56 22.55 -6.59 8.91
CA GLY A 56 23.41 -7.73 8.56
C GLY A 56 23.43 -8.09 7.08
N PHE A 57 22.57 -7.48 6.24
CA PHE A 57 22.66 -7.62 4.79
C PHE A 57 23.73 -6.68 4.24
N THR A 58 24.54 -7.19 3.32
CA THR A 58 25.37 -6.37 2.44
C THR A 58 24.51 -5.68 1.38
N ALA A 59 25.08 -4.66 0.72
CA ALA A 59 24.40 -3.96 -0.37
C ALA A 59 24.02 -4.92 -1.52
N ASP A 60 24.88 -5.89 -1.82
CA ASP A 60 24.66 -6.87 -2.90
C ASP A 60 23.55 -7.86 -2.54
N GLU A 61 23.53 -8.38 -1.31
CA GLU A 61 22.46 -9.26 -0.83
C GLU A 61 21.11 -8.54 -0.81
N TRP A 62 21.08 -7.27 -0.42
CA TRP A 62 19.89 -6.45 -0.51
C TRP A 62 19.42 -6.27 -1.97
N ALA A 63 20.34 -5.96 -2.89
CA ALA A 63 20.01 -5.79 -4.30
C ALA A 63 19.44 -7.10 -4.90
N GLN A 64 20.02 -8.24 -4.54
CA GLN A 64 19.54 -9.56 -4.95
C GLN A 64 18.15 -9.86 -4.38
N LEU A 65 17.93 -9.67 -3.07
CA LEU A 65 16.64 -9.88 -2.43
C LEU A 65 15.55 -9.00 -3.08
N ARG A 66 15.85 -7.72 -3.30
CA ARG A 66 14.95 -6.79 -3.97
C ARG A 66 14.57 -7.28 -5.37
N SER A 67 15.55 -7.72 -6.16
CA SER A 67 15.33 -8.26 -7.50
C SER A 67 14.39 -9.47 -7.49
N LEU A 68 14.61 -10.41 -6.56
CA LEU A 68 13.77 -11.60 -6.42
C LEU A 68 12.34 -11.26 -6.00
N LEU A 69 12.17 -10.33 -5.04
CA LEU A 69 10.85 -9.88 -4.59
C LEU A 69 10.06 -9.18 -5.71
N LEU A 70 10.72 -8.32 -6.50
CA LEU A 70 10.08 -7.65 -7.64
C LEU A 70 9.59 -8.66 -8.68
N ARG A 71 10.45 -9.62 -9.05
CA ARG A 71 10.08 -10.68 -10.00
C ARG A 71 8.92 -11.53 -9.48
N LEU A 72 8.88 -11.82 -8.17
CA LEU A 72 7.76 -12.55 -7.56
C LEU A 72 6.46 -11.73 -7.61
N ALA A 73 6.53 -10.44 -7.29
CA ALA A 73 5.38 -9.53 -7.33
C ALA A 73 4.80 -9.43 -8.75
N GLU A 74 5.65 -9.23 -9.76
CA GLU A 74 5.23 -9.19 -11.17
C GLU A 74 4.51 -10.48 -11.59
N ARG A 75 5.00 -11.64 -11.14
CA ARG A 75 4.36 -12.94 -11.41
C ARG A 75 3.03 -13.09 -10.71
N ALA A 76 2.93 -12.68 -9.45
CA ALA A 76 1.70 -12.72 -8.68
C ALA A 76 0.62 -11.80 -9.28
N GLU A 77 1.01 -10.60 -9.74
CA GLU A 77 0.10 -9.68 -10.43
C GLU A 77 -0.38 -10.25 -11.76
N ALA A 78 0.51 -10.84 -12.56
CA ALA A 78 0.14 -11.50 -13.81
C ALA A 78 -0.86 -12.65 -13.58
N MET A 79 -0.63 -13.48 -12.55
CA MET A 79 -1.56 -14.56 -12.18
C MET A 79 -2.93 -14.04 -11.73
N ALA A 80 -2.96 -12.91 -11.02
CA ALA A 80 -4.22 -12.30 -10.57
C ALA A 80 -5.03 -11.66 -11.73
N GLN A 81 -4.37 -11.37 -12.86
CA GLN A 81 -4.98 -10.78 -14.05
C GLN A 81 -5.37 -11.83 -15.11
N GLU A 82 -4.88 -13.07 -15.00
CA GLU A 82 -5.30 -14.17 -15.87
C GLU A 82 -6.70 -14.68 -15.48
N PRO A 83 -7.70 -14.62 -16.39
CA PRO A 83 -9.00 -15.21 -16.12
C PRO A 83 -8.88 -16.74 -16.15
N GLY A 84 -8.96 -17.38 -14.98
CA GLY A 84 -9.11 -18.84 -14.86
C GLY A 84 -7.95 -19.65 -14.28
N ALA A 85 -7.01 -19.03 -13.54
CA ALA A 85 -5.97 -19.80 -12.85
C ALA A 85 -6.56 -20.74 -11.76
N PRO A 86 -6.12 -22.01 -11.67
CA PRO A 86 -6.61 -22.95 -10.68
C PRO A 86 -6.19 -22.56 -9.26
N ALA A 87 -7.12 -22.77 -8.33
CA ALA A 87 -6.99 -22.49 -6.89
C ALA A 87 -5.89 -23.33 -6.21
#